data_AF-A0A7S2Y1D5-F1
#
_entry.id   AF-A0A7S2Y1D5-F1
#
_cell.length_a   1.000
_cell.length_b   1.000
_cell.length_c   1.000
_cell.angle_alpha   90.00
_cell.angle_beta   90.00
_cell.angle_gamma   90.00
#
_symmetry.space_group_name_H-M   'P 1'
#
loop_
_entity.id
_entity.type
_entity.pdbx_description
1 polymer ?
#
loop_
_entity_poly.entity_id
_entity_poly.type
_entity_poly.pdbx_seq_one_letter_code
_entity_poly.pdbx_strand_id
1 'polypeptide(L)'
;QSVPTAAAGGGGGGSNGHAAPADSLRYLSSEQALADYARLIAVLQDHRSINGLSPAVVGFGGSYGGMLATWLRVKYPHLVAGAVAGSAPIWHFLGDSPGP
;
A
#
# COMPACT_ATOMS: atom_id res chain seq x y z
N GLN A 1 -11.81 22.00 -1.54
CA GLN A 1 -12.95 21.61 -0.69
C GLN A 1 -12.59 20.32 0.02
N SER A 2 -12.85 20.27 1.31
CA SER A 2 -12.37 19.31 2.30
C SER A 2 -12.91 17.90 2.02
N VAL A 3 -12.02 16.94 1.78
CA VAL A 3 -12.38 15.52 1.71
C VAL A 3 -12.09 14.91 3.09
N PRO A 4 -13.05 14.18 3.70
CA PRO A 4 -12.98 13.82 5.10
C PRO A 4 -11.92 12.76 5.34
N THR A 5 -11.02 13.03 6.29
CA THR A 5 -10.20 12.02 6.96
C THR A 5 -11.14 11.00 7.60
N ALA A 6 -10.90 9.71 7.35
CA ALA A 6 -11.54 8.64 8.10
C ALA A 6 -11.12 8.77 9.57
N ALA A 7 -11.95 9.48 10.34
CA ALA A 7 -11.86 9.54 11.77
C ALA A 7 -12.01 8.12 12.31
N ALA A 8 -11.05 7.71 13.13
CA ALA A 8 -11.22 6.60 14.04
C ALA A 8 -12.51 6.84 14.85
N GLY A 9 -13.57 6.11 14.52
CA GLY A 9 -14.84 6.17 15.23
C GLY A 9 -14.63 5.69 16.66
N GLY A 10 -14.88 6.58 17.62
CA GLY A 10 -14.92 6.23 19.03
C GLY A 10 -16.07 5.25 19.31
N GLY A 11 -15.74 4.08 19.82
CA GLY A 11 -16.65 3.14 20.44
C GLY A 11 -16.04 2.66 21.75
N GLY A 12 -16.65 3.03 22.88
CA GLY A 12 -16.20 2.64 24.21
C GLY A 12 -16.27 1.12 24.42
N GLY A 13 -15.23 0.57 25.05
CA GLY A 13 -15.18 -0.84 25.44
C GLY A 13 -13.79 -1.26 25.91
N GLY A 14 -13.55 -1.16 27.22
CA GLY A 14 -12.49 -1.80 28.01
C GLY A 14 -11.12 -2.05 27.36
N SER A 15 -10.18 -1.12 27.49
CA SER A 15 -8.79 -1.31 27.03
C SER A 15 -7.84 -1.59 28.20
N ASN A 16 -7.55 -2.87 28.43
CA ASN A 16 -6.27 -3.29 29.02
C ASN A 16 -5.22 -3.47 27.91
N GLY A 17 -5.10 -2.49 27.03
CA GLY A 17 -4.24 -2.55 25.84
C GLY A 17 -3.30 -1.35 25.77
N HIS A 18 -2.03 -1.60 25.49
CA HIS A 18 -1.01 -0.57 25.25
C HIS A 18 -1.27 0.11 23.90
N ALA A 19 -2.31 0.94 23.82
CA ALA A 19 -2.60 1.71 22.62
C ALA A 19 -1.46 2.70 22.37
N ALA A 20 -0.85 2.62 21.20
CA ALA A 20 0.14 3.60 20.78
C ALA A 20 -0.52 4.99 20.70
N PRO A 21 0.16 6.07 21.13
CA PRO A 21 -0.38 7.42 21.03
C PRO A 21 -0.82 7.74 19.59
N ALA A 22 -1.95 8.41 19.40
CA ALA A 22 -2.49 8.68 18.05
C ALA A 22 -1.46 9.35 17.11
N ASP A 23 -0.59 10.21 17.65
CA ASP A 23 0.47 10.88 16.90
C ASP A 23 1.53 9.93 16.33
N SER A 24 1.77 8.76 16.94
CA SER A 24 2.76 7.80 16.44
C SER A 24 2.25 7.00 15.24
N LEU A 25 0.93 6.97 15.02
CA LEU A 25 0.28 6.24 13.92
C LEU A 25 -0.08 7.12 12.73
N ARG A 26 0.26 8.42 12.75
CA ARG A 26 -0.12 9.38 11.70
C ARG A 26 0.35 9.04 10.28
N TYR A 27 1.34 8.16 10.13
CA TYR A 27 1.86 7.71 8.83
C TYR A 27 1.44 6.28 8.46
N LEU A 28 0.66 5.61 9.32
CA LEU A 28 0.21 4.24 9.07
C LEU A 28 -0.97 4.25 8.10
N SER A 29 -0.68 4.15 6.80
CA SER A 29 -1.68 4.08 5.73
C SER A 29 -1.20 3.24 4.56
N SER A 30 -2.14 2.68 3.80
CA SER A 30 -1.86 1.92 2.57
C SER A 30 -1.16 2.79 1.53
N GLU A 31 -1.56 4.05 1.40
CA GLU A 31 -0.98 5.01 0.47
C GLU A 31 0.51 5.24 0.74
N GLN A 32 0.88 5.43 2.00
CA GLN A 32 2.29 5.59 2.37
C GLN A 32 3.08 4.31 2.13
N ALA A 33 2.52 3.14 2.48
CA ALA A 33 3.17 1.86 2.19
C ALA A 33 3.40 1.64 0.68
N LEU A 34 2.44 2.01 -0.16
CA LEU A 34 2.59 1.95 -1.63
C LEU A 34 3.65 2.92 -2.13
N ALA A 35 3.71 4.14 -1.58
CA ALA A 35 4.74 5.13 -1.91
C ALA A 35 6.14 4.64 -1.52
N ASP A 36 6.29 4.01 -0.36
CA ASP A 36 7.54 3.39 0.10
C ASP A 36 7.99 2.28 -0.86
N TYR A 37 7.07 1.39 -1.28
CA TYR A 37 7.38 0.36 -2.27
C TYR A 37 7.79 0.94 -3.62
N ALA A 38 7.08 1.94 -4.12
CA ALA A 38 7.41 2.60 -5.37
C ALA A 38 8.81 3.23 -5.31
N ARG A 39 9.14 3.92 -4.20
CA ARG A 39 10.47 4.50 -4.00
C ARG A 39 11.55 3.44 -3.94
N LEU A 40 11.32 2.36 -3.21
CA LEU A 40 12.27 1.24 -3.12
C LEU A 40 12.52 0.60 -4.49
N ILE A 41 11.46 0.34 -5.27
CA ILE A 41 11.56 -0.23 -6.61
C ILE A 41 12.39 0.67 -7.52
N ALA A 42 12.13 1.98 -7.52
CA ALA A 42 12.89 2.93 -8.35
C ALA A 42 14.39 2.91 -8.01
N VAL A 43 14.74 2.91 -6.72
CA VAL A 43 16.13 2.80 -6.27
C VAL A 43 16.76 1.47 -6.70
N LEU A 44 16.04 0.36 -6.53
CA LEU A 44 16.54 -0.95 -6.93
C LEU A 44 16.71 -1.07 -8.44
N GLN A 45 15.79 -0.54 -9.24
CA GLN A 45 15.90 -0.54 -10.70
C GLN A 45 17.10 0.29 -11.17
N ASP A 46 17.35 1.44 -10.56
CA ASP A 46 18.53 2.26 -10.86
C ASP A 46 19.83 1.47 -10.61
N HIS A 47 19.94 0.81 -9.45
CA HIS A 47 21.11 -0.01 -9.11
C HIS A 47 21.24 -1.32 -9.88
N ARG A 48 20.17 -1.80 -10.51
CA ARG A 48 20.13 -3.11 -11.21
C ARG A 48 19.97 -2.97 -12.72
N SER A 49 19.96 -1.74 -13.24
CA SER A 49 19.85 -1.50 -14.68
C SER A 49 21.13 -1.95 -15.39
N ILE A 50 20.97 -2.71 -16.47
CA ILE A 50 22.07 -3.21 -17.29
C ILE A 50 21.85 -2.67 -18.69
N ASN A 51 22.85 -1.98 -19.25
CA ASN A 51 22.78 -1.38 -20.58
C ASN A 51 21.58 -0.43 -20.78
N GLY A 52 21.20 0.32 -19.72
CA GLY A 52 20.06 1.23 -19.75
C GLY A 52 18.68 0.56 -19.70
N LEU A 53 18.63 -0.76 -19.49
CA LEU A 53 17.39 -1.52 -19.33
C LEU A 53 17.19 -1.88 -17.86
N SER A 54 16.07 -1.43 -17.29
CA SER A 54 15.65 -1.83 -15.95
C SER A 54 14.92 -3.17 -15.97
N PRO A 55 15.15 -4.04 -14.97
CA PRO A 55 14.45 -5.33 -14.90
C PRO A 55 12.95 -5.14 -14.66
N ALA A 56 12.15 -6.05 -15.24
CA ALA A 56 10.72 -6.13 -14.96
C ALA A 56 10.48 -6.50 -13.48
N VAL A 57 9.53 -5.83 -12.85
CA VAL A 57 9.16 -6.08 -11.44
C VAL A 57 7.77 -6.69 -11.38
N VAL A 58 7.62 -7.76 -10.61
CA VAL A 58 6.34 -8.42 -10.35
C VAL A 58 6.07 -8.41 -8.84
N GLY A 59 4.93 -7.85 -8.43
CA GLY A 59 4.50 -7.84 -7.04
C GLY A 59 3.86 -9.17 -6.65
N PHE A 60 4.16 -9.67 -5.44
CA PHE A 60 3.54 -10.87 -4.88
C PHE A 60 2.97 -10.56 -3.51
N GLY A 61 1.80 -11.09 -3.19
CA GLY A 61 1.22 -10.94 -1.86
C GLY A 61 -0.03 -11.78 -1.64
N GLY A 62 -0.32 -12.06 -0.37
CA GLY A 62 -1.53 -12.75 0.08
C GLY A 62 -2.38 -11.87 1.01
N SER A 63 -3.71 -12.06 1.03
CA SER A 63 -4.64 -11.28 1.87
C SER A 63 -4.45 -9.76 1.64
N TYR A 64 -4.28 -8.97 2.70
CA TYR A 64 -3.95 -7.54 2.59
C TYR A 64 -2.67 -7.28 1.77
N GLY A 65 -1.65 -8.14 1.86
CA GLY A 65 -0.47 -8.05 1.01
C GLY A 65 -0.81 -8.24 -0.48
N GLY A 66 -1.82 -9.05 -0.80
CA GLY A 66 -2.33 -9.20 -2.17
C GLY A 66 -3.13 -7.97 -2.63
N MET A 67 -3.84 -7.29 -1.73
CA MET A 67 -4.46 -5.99 -2.00
C MET A 67 -3.38 -4.95 -2.32
N LEU A 68 -2.33 -4.85 -1.49
CA LEU A 68 -1.18 -3.96 -1.73
C LEU A 68 -0.48 -4.29 -3.06
N ALA A 69 -0.21 -5.55 -3.36
CA ALA A 69 0.42 -5.94 -4.63
C ALA A 69 -0.43 -5.53 -5.85
N THR A 70 -1.75 -5.70 -5.75
CA THR A 70 -2.71 -5.28 -6.79
C THR A 70 -2.71 -3.76 -6.95
N TRP A 71 -2.87 -3.01 -5.85
CA TRP A 71 -2.91 -1.55 -5.90
C TRP A 71 -1.59 -0.92 -6.33
N LEU A 72 -0.45 -1.54 -5.97
CA LEU A 72 0.86 -1.12 -6.45
C LEU A 72 0.93 -1.18 -7.98
N ARG A 73 0.43 -2.27 -8.59
CA ARG A 73 0.33 -2.41 -10.05
C ARG A 73 -0.61 -1.36 -10.66
N VAL A 74 -1.75 -1.09 -10.02
CA VAL A 74 -2.73 -0.11 -10.52
C VAL A 74 -2.21 1.32 -10.45
N LYS A 75 -1.61 1.73 -9.31
CA LYS A 75 -1.12 3.11 -9.09
C LYS A 75 0.22 3.39 -9.76
N TYR A 76 1.11 2.40 -9.86
CA TYR A 76 2.47 2.56 -10.40
C TYR A 76 2.73 1.61 -11.58
N PRO A 77 1.95 1.68 -12.67
CA PRO A 77 2.06 0.75 -13.78
C PRO A 77 3.37 0.90 -14.57
N HIS A 78 4.09 2.01 -14.39
CA HIS A 78 5.40 2.28 -14.97
C HIS A 78 6.55 1.61 -14.20
N LEU A 79 6.33 1.20 -12.94
CA LEU A 79 7.34 0.52 -12.12
C LEU A 79 7.13 -1.00 -12.05
N VAL A 80 5.87 -1.43 -11.98
CA VAL A 80 5.51 -2.84 -11.75
C VAL A 80 4.81 -3.39 -12.98
N ALA A 81 5.36 -4.43 -13.60
CA ALA A 81 4.82 -5.05 -14.81
C ALA A 81 3.56 -5.89 -14.54
N GLY A 82 3.46 -6.51 -13.37
CA GLY A 82 2.32 -7.33 -12.98
C GLY A 82 2.27 -7.64 -11.49
N ALA A 83 1.18 -8.26 -11.04
CA ALA A 83 1.00 -8.66 -9.66
C ALA A 83 0.33 -10.04 -9.55
N VAL A 84 0.77 -10.86 -8.60
CA VAL A 84 0.14 -12.12 -8.20
C VAL A 84 -0.42 -11.95 -6.79
N ALA A 85 -1.75 -11.90 -6.70
CA ALA A 85 -2.48 -11.63 -5.48
C ALA A 85 -3.29 -12.85 -5.02
N GLY A 86 -2.85 -13.49 -3.95
CA GLY A 86 -3.52 -14.65 -3.36
C GLY A 86 -4.56 -14.22 -2.32
N SER A 87 -5.79 -14.72 -2.41
CA SER A 87 -6.85 -14.50 -1.40
C SER A 87 -7.04 -13.02 -1.02
N ALA A 88 -6.89 -12.11 -1.98
CA ALA A 88 -6.95 -10.67 -1.76
C ALA A 88 -8.40 -10.18 -1.86
N PRO A 89 -9.01 -9.70 -0.77
CA PRO A 89 -10.42 -9.28 -0.77
C PRO A 89 -10.58 -7.83 -1.30
N ILE A 90 -10.12 -7.58 -2.52
CA ILE A 90 -10.01 -6.22 -3.12
C ILE A 90 -11.37 -5.49 -3.19
N TRP A 91 -12.47 -6.24 -3.33
CA TRP A 91 -13.83 -5.69 -3.48
C TRP A 91 -14.64 -5.72 -2.17
N HIS A 92 -14.08 -6.27 -1.09
CA HIS A 92 -14.82 -6.48 0.15
C HIS A 92 -14.84 -5.22 1.03
N PHE A 93 -13.87 -4.32 0.85
CA PHE A 93 -13.73 -3.11 1.63
C PHE A 93 -14.07 -1.88 0.77
N LEU A 94 -15.28 -1.33 0.97
CA LEU A 94 -15.74 -0.12 0.30
C LEU A 94 -14.94 1.08 0.84
N GLY A 95 -14.13 1.73 0.00
CA GLY A 95 -13.28 2.88 0.38
C GLY A 95 -11.77 2.62 0.28
N ASP A 96 -11.34 1.36 0.25
CA ASP A 96 -9.94 0.93 0.05
C ASP A 96 -9.53 0.95 -1.44
N SER A 97 -10.29 1.64 -2.27
CA SER A 97 -9.95 1.81 -3.68
C SER A 97 -8.64 2.61 -3.78
N PRO A 98 -7.77 2.33 -4.76
CA PRO A 98 -6.64 3.20 -5.01
C PRO A 98 -7.21 4.57 -5.34
N GLY A 99 -7.19 5.49 -4.37
CA GLY A 99 -7.59 6.88 -4.60
C GLY A 99 -6.83 7.45 -5.80
N PRO A 100 -7.40 8.47 -6.47
CA PRO A 100 -6.81 9.09 -7.65
C PRO A 100 -5.34 9.48 -7.47
#